data_AF-A0A353T1P3-F1
#
_entry.id   AF-A0A353T1P3-F1
#
_cell.length_a   1.000
_cell.length_b   1.000
_cell.length_c   1.000
_cell.angle_alpha   90.00
_cell.angle_beta   90.00
_cell.angle_gamma   90.00
#
_symmetry.space_group_name_H-M   'P 1'
#
loop_
_entity.id
_entity.type
_entity.pdbx_description
1 polymer ?
#
loop_
_entity_poly.entity_id
_entity_poly.type
_entity_poly.pdbx_seq_one_letter_code
_entity_poly.pdbx_strand_id
1 'polypeptide(L)' 'MTREWIEQKGDTVSGVVYIHQVGWEACGRGHSFGPAVRDHFLIHCILEGEGTFSVGNKEYRLNRG' A
#
# COMPACT_ATOMS: atom_id res chain seq x y z
N MET A 1 -10.55 31.59 34.20
CA MET A 1 -11.31 30.33 34.23
C MET A 1 -11.66 30.00 32.80
N THR A 2 -11.11 29.03 32.07
CA THR A 2 -9.94 28.14 32.18
C THR A 2 -9.47 28.03 30.72
N ARG A 3 -8.18 28.29 30.47
CA ARG A 3 -7.57 28.09 29.16
C ARG A 3 -7.50 26.58 28.92
N GLU A 4 -8.39 26.03 28.11
CA GLU A 4 -8.33 24.63 27.71
C GLU A 4 -7.34 24.51 26.55
N TRP A 5 -6.13 24.12 26.93
CA TRP A 5 -5.07 23.71 26.03
C TRP A 5 -5.56 22.48 25.25
N ILE A 6 -5.61 22.59 23.93
CA ILE A 6 -5.60 21.39 23.07
C ILE A 6 -4.22 20.78 23.27
N GLU A 7 -4.13 19.81 24.16
CA GLU A 7 -2.97 18.96 24.32
C GLU A 7 -2.94 18.01 23.11
N GLN A 8 -2.46 18.51 21.96
CA GLN A 8 -1.94 17.63 20.92
C GLN A 8 -0.62 17.09 21.48
N LYS A 9 -0.74 16.01 22.25
CA LYS A 9 0.40 15.16 22.57
C LYS A 9 1.10 14.84 21.25
N GLY A 10 2.37 15.19 21.20
CA GLY A 10 3.23 15.00 20.05
C GLY A 10 3.35 13.53 19.72
N ASP A 11 2.44 13.04 18.90
CA ASP A 11 2.80 12.05 17.90
C ASP A 11 3.50 12.84 16.82
N THR A 12 4.76 12.50 16.56
CA THR A 12 5.47 12.92 15.36
C THR A 12 4.63 12.48 14.16
N VAL A 13 3.70 13.33 13.73
CA VAL A 13 3.06 13.22 12.43
C VAL A 13 4.21 13.40 11.46
N SER A 14 4.64 12.29 10.88
CA SER A 14 5.47 12.26 9.69
C SER A 14 4.75 13.09 8.62
N GLY A 15 5.01 14.40 8.58
CA GLY A 15 4.46 15.30 7.56
C GLY A 15 4.96 14.97 6.15
N VAL A 16 5.80 13.95 6.02
CA VAL A 16 6.45 13.52 4.77
C VAL A 16 5.81 12.23 4.21
N VAL A 17 5.26 11.36 5.05
CA VAL A 17 4.63 10.09 4.64
C VAL A 17 3.44 9.78 5.54
N TYR A 18 2.28 9.49 4.93
CA TYR A 18 1.07 9.06 5.61
C TYR A 18 0.45 7.83 4.92
N ILE A 19 -0.38 7.09 5.65
CA ILE A 19 -1.02 5.87 5.15
C ILE A 19 -2.26 6.25 4.33
N HIS A 20 -2.32 5.83 3.07
CA HIS A 20 -3.47 6.09 2.19
C HIS A 20 -4.45 4.90 2.13
N GLN A 21 -3.94 3.68 2.01
CA GLN A 21 -4.74 2.47 1.86
C GLN A 21 -4.03 1.28 2.53
N VAL A 22 -4.81 0.41 3.18
CA VAL A 22 -4.37 -0.89 3.69
C VAL A 22 -5.38 -1.95 3.29
N GLY A 23 -4.92 -3.18 3.05
CA GLY A 23 -5.79 -4.28 2.68
C GLY A 23 -5.02 -5.55 2.32
N TRP A 24 -5.75 -6.64 2.15
CA TRP A 24 -5.26 -7.92 1.66
C TRP A 24 -6.33 -8.57 0.78
N GLU A 25 -5.91 -9.45 -0.12
CA GLU A 25 -6.80 -10.16 -1.03
C GLU A 25 -6.30 -11.59 -1.21
N ALA A 26 -7.21 -12.57 -1.08
CA ALA A 26 -6.99 -13.93 -1.55
C ALA A 26 -7.59 -14.04 -2.95
N CYS A 27 -6.76 -13.94 -3.97
CA CYS A 27 -7.21 -13.92 -5.36
C CYS A 27 -7.34 -15.33 -5.96
N GLY A 28 -8.29 -15.48 -6.89
CA GLY A 28 -8.44 -16.71 -7.67
C GLY A 28 -7.35 -16.84 -8.75
N ARG A 29 -7.14 -18.06 -9.27
CA ARG A 29 -6.22 -18.31 -10.39
C ARG A 29 -6.57 -17.41 -11.60
N GLY A 30 -5.56 -16.72 -12.13
CA GLY A 30 -5.72 -15.85 -13.30
C GLY A 30 -6.36 -14.49 -13.01
N HIS A 31 -6.66 -14.17 -11.74
CA HIS A 31 -7.06 -12.82 -11.36
C HIS A 31 -5.97 -11.81 -11.75
N SER A 32 -6.39 -10.67 -12.30
CA SER A 32 -5.49 -9.60 -12.70
C SER A 32 -6.15 -8.26 -12.47
N PHE A 33 -5.34 -7.24 -12.18
CA PHE A 33 -5.77 -5.88 -12.00
C PHE A 33 -4.88 -4.94 -12.82
N GLY A 34 -5.50 -3.95 -13.46
CA GLY A 34 -4.83 -2.94 -14.25
C GLY A 34 -4.84 -3.20 -15.76
N PRO A 35 -4.08 -2.40 -16.53
CA PRO A 35 -3.14 -1.36 -16.08
C PRO A 35 -3.83 -0.21 -15.34
N ALA A 36 -3.21 0.32 -14.29
CA ALA A 36 -3.74 1.41 -13.48
C ALA A 36 -2.62 2.34 -12.98
N VAL A 37 -2.94 3.63 -12.83
CA VAL A 37 -2.06 4.66 -12.24
C VAL A 37 -2.75 5.23 -11.00
N ARG A 38 -1.98 5.45 -9.93
CA ARG A 38 -2.44 6.05 -8.67
C ARG A 38 -1.55 7.25 -8.33
N ASP A 39 -2.09 8.15 -7.52
CA ASP A 39 -1.40 9.34 -6.97
C ASP A 39 -0.63 9.05 -5.67
N HIS A 40 -0.60 7.79 -5.24
CA HIS A 40 0.13 7.29 -4.07
C HIS A 40 0.79 5.94 -4.38
N PHE A 41 1.79 5.58 -3.57
CA PHE A 41 2.46 4.29 -3.68
C PHE A 41 1.67 3.18 -2.96
N LEU A 42 1.70 1.98 -3.53
CA LEU A 42 1.23 0.75 -2.89
C LEU A 42 2.39 -0.24 -2.81
N ILE A 43 2.53 -0.87 -1.65
CA ILE A 43 3.51 -1.94 -1.43
C ILE A 43 2.69 -3.22 -1.23
N HIS A 44 2.85 -4.18 -2.13
CA HIS A 44 2.22 -5.50 -2.03
C HIS A 44 3.27 -6.52 -1.65
N CYS A 45 2.95 -7.37 -0.67
CA CYS A 45 3.74 -8.53 -0.29
C CYS A 45 2.92 -9.79 -0.56
N ILE A 46 3.54 -10.81 -1.14
CA ILE A 46 2.86 -12.05 -1.49
C ILE A 46 2.96 -12.95 -0.27
N LEU A 47 1.86 -13.09 0.46
CA LEU A 47 1.80 -14.00 1.60
C LEU A 47 1.75 -15.45 1.15
N GLU A 48 1.13 -15.76 0.01
CA GLU A 48 1.05 -17.11 -0.57
C GLU A 48 0.80 -17.05 -2.09
N GLY A 49 1.26 -18.06 -2.83
CA GLY A 49 1.08 -18.18 -4.28
C GLY A 49 2.21 -17.57 -5.10
N GLU A 50 1.92 -17.38 -6.38
CA GLU A 50 2.81 -16.76 -7.36
C GLU A 50 2.01 -15.95 -8.38
N GLY A 51 2.68 -15.03 -9.06
CA GLY A 51 2.06 -14.22 -10.09
C GLY A 51 3.08 -13.46 -10.91
N THR A 52 2.57 -12.59 -11.77
CA THR A 52 3.37 -11.76 -12.66
C THR A 52 3.03 -10.30 -12.46
N PHE A 53 4.04 -9.46 -12.26
CA PHE A 53 3.91 -8.01 -12.26
C PHE A 53 4.57 -7.45 -13.52
N SER A 54 3.81 -6.69 -14.31
CA SER A 54 4.29 -6.11 -15.56
C SER A 54 4.21 -4.59 -15.51
N VAL A 55 5.30 -3.92 -15.88
CA VAL A 55 5.39 -2.45 -15.93
C VAL A 55 6.24 -2.01 -17.14
N GLY A 56 5.62 -1.23 -18.03
CA GLY A 56 6.21 -0.91 -19.33
C GLY A 56 6.55 -2.18 -20.11
N ASN A 57 7.80 -2.31 -20.54
CA ASN A 57 8.30 -3.49 -21.26
C ASN A 57 8.99 -4.51 -20.36
N LYS A 58 8.82 -4.41 -19.03
CA LYS A 58 9.43 -5.32 -18.06
C LYS A 58 8.36 -6.20 -17.41
N GLU A 59 8.73 -7.44 -17.20
CA GLU A 59 7.92 -8.43 -16.52
C GLU A 59 8.74 -9.04 -15.37
N TYR A 60 8.10 -9.19 -14.21
CA TYR A 60 8.67 -9.76 -13.01
C TYR A 60 7.81 -10.93 -12.57
N ARG A 61 8.39 -12.12 -12.50
CA ARG A 61 7.74 -13.28 -11.91
C ARG A 61 8.01 -13.28 -10.41
N LEU A 62 6.94 -13.26 -9.63
CA LEU A 62 6.98 -13.09 -8.19
C LEU A 62 6.39 -14.32 -7.51
N ASN A 63 6.91 -14.63 -6.33
CA ASN A 63 6.43 -15.67 -5.45
C ASN A 63 6.38 -15.12 -4.01
N ARG A 64 5.97 -15.97 -3.06
CA ARG A 64 5.92 -15.63 -1.64
C ARG A 64 7.20 -14.93 -1.16
N GLY A 65 7.06 -13.77 -0.53
CA GLY A 65 8.15 -12.91 -0.05
C GLY A 65 7.89 -11.44 -0.32
#